data_AF-A0A9W4S9R6-F1
#
_entry.id   AF-A0A9W4S9R6-F1
#
_cell.length_a   1.000
_cell.length_b   1.000
_cell.length_c   1.000
_cell.angle_alpha   90.00
_cell.angle_beta   90.00
_cell.angle_gamma   90.00
#
_symmetry.space_group_name_H-M   'P 1'
#
loop_
_entity.id
_entity.type
_entity.pdbx_description
1 polymer ?
#
loop_
_entity_poly.entity_id
_entity_poly.type
_entity_poly.pdbx_seq_one_letter_code
_entity_poly.pdbx_strand_id
1 'polypeptide(L)'
;LLATKPRIVKTLGHVLRACADIMGAATRKDAAGLRRTLELWRAVAAGSWEGMPTELLQIPDIGPKKVEVLVEHGIRTVRQLAKLEFFHIERLLSRNPPFGQKIVRTLGHFPRLVLHLDIPKRDHERGLIVRAVLGCSNAEVPTWKGTVPLVNLAAETTDGKLVFFWRGRAGGLMSAKELVFPVQEVLSGQTIFVWASCEEIAGTVVTAEKAIEI
;
A
#
# COMPACT_ATOMS: atom_id res chain seq x y z
N LEU A 1 13.45 8.57 26.20
CA LEU A 1 13.45 8.06 24.80
C LEU A 1 12.08 7.54 24.35
N LEU A 2 11.37 6.69 25.12
CA LEU A 2 10.05 6.19 24.71
C LEU A 2 8.95 7.27 24.68
N ALA A 3 8.93 8.19 25.65
CA ALA A 3 7.93 9.26 25.72
C ALA A 3 8.02 10.27 24.55
N THR A 4 9.19 10.45 23.94
CA THR A 4 9.40 11.37 22.82
C THR A 4 9.09 10.76 21.46
N LYS A 5 9.00 9.42 21.38
CA LYS A 5 8.78 8.68 20.14
C LYS A 5 7.55 9.15 19.34
N PRO A 6 6.36 9.36 19.94
CA PRO A 6 5.18 9.79 19.17
C PRO A 6 5.39 11.16 18.51
N ARG A 7 6.04 12.10 19.23
CA ARG A 7 6.35 13.44 18.71
C ARG A 7 7.36 13.37 17.57
N ILE A 8 8.41 12.55 17.70
CA ILE A 8 9.43 12.36 16.66
C ILE A 8 8.78 11.78 15.39
N VAL A 9 7.98 10.73 15.52
CA VAL A 9 7.29 10.08 14.39
C VAL A 9 6.34 11.06 13.70
N LYS A 10 5.60 11.88 14.46
CA LYS A 10 4.72 12.91 13.89
C LYS A 10 5.50 13.94 13.06
N THR A 11 6.60 14.48 13.61
CA THR A 11 7.45 15.43 12.88
C THR A 11 8.05 14.81 11.63
N LEU A 12 8.58 13.58 11.74
CA LEU A 12 9.13 12.85 10.62
C LEU A 12 8.09 12.62 9.51
N GLY A 13 6.84 12.35 9.87
CA GLY A 13 5.74 12.23 8.92
C GLY A 13 5.48 13.52 8.13
N HIS A 14 5.57 14.69 8.75
CA HIS A 14 5.47 15.96 8.01
C HIS A 14 6.65 16.16 7.04
N VAL A 15 7.87 15.88 7.50
CA VAL A 15 9.08 16.02 6.68
C VAL A 15 9.04 15.09 5.47
N LEU A 16 8.73 13.80 5.67
CA LEU A 16 8.70 12.84 4.56
C LEU A 16 7.56 13.13 3.58
N ARG A 17 6.40 13.61 4.03
CA ARG A 17 5.35 14.08 3.11
C ARG A 17 5.79 15.28 2.28
N ALA A 18 6.46 16.26 2.89
CA ALA A 18 7.02 17.40 2.16
C ALA A 18 8.10 16.94 1.15
N CYS A 19 8.96 15.99 1.52
CA CYS A 19 9.89 15.37 0.58
C CYS A 19 9.14 14.69 -0.58
N ALA A 20 8.08 13.93 -0.30
CA ALA A 20 7.27 13.30 -1.33
C ALA A 20 6.64 14.34 -2.28
N ASP A 21 6.17 15.48 -1.77
CA ASP A 21 5.64 16.57 -2.59
C ASP A 21 6.71 17.19 -3.49
N ILE A 22 7.93 17.37 -3.00
CA ILE A 22 9.07 17.87 -3.80
C ILE A 22 9.45 16.86 -4.88
N MET A 23 9.50 15.56 -4.55
CA MET A 23 9.82 14.50 -5.51
C MET A 23 8.75 14.37 -6.59
N GLY A 24 7.49 14.47 -6.18
CA GLY A 24 6.31 14.39 -7.04
C GLY A 24 5.98 15.67 -7.80
N ALA A 25 6.69 16.78 -7.53
CA ALA A 25 6.44 18.07 -8.17
C ALA A 25 6.63 17.97 -9.70
N ALA A 26 5.82 18.71 -10.45
CA ALA A 26 5.83 18.71 -11.91
C ALA A 26 7.18 19.11 -12.52
N THR A 27 8.01 19.84 -11.77
CA THR A 27 9.37 20.24 -12.18
C THR A 27 10.42 19.14 -11.97
N ARG A 28 10.20 18.22 -11.02
CA ARG A 28 11.19 17.18 -10.66
C ARG A 28 10.86 15.82 -11.26
N LYS A 29 9.58 15.41 -11.18
CA LYS A 29 9.08 14.12 -11.68
C LYS A 29 9.96 12.92 -11.29
N ASP A 30 10.47 12.91 -10.06
CA ASP A 30 11.36 11.85 -9.55
C ASP A 30 10.53 10.70 -8.97
N ALA A 31 10.31 9.66 -9.76
CA ALA A 31 9.49 8.53 -9.34
C ALA A 31 10.15 7.72 -8.23
N ALA A 32 11.45 7.44 -8.37
CA ALA A 32 12.21 6.68 -7.39
C ALA A 32 12.24 7.42 -6.04
N GLY A 33 12.54 8.71 -6.05
CA GLY A 33 12.54 9.56 -4.88
C GLY A 33 11.17 9.59 -4.19
N LEU A 34 10.08 9.73 -4.95
CA LEU A 34 8.72 9.71 -4.42
C LEU A 34 8.40 8.36 -3.77
N ARG A 35 8.60 7.26 -4.48
CA ARG A 35 8.28 5.90 -4.02
C ARG A 35 9.07 5.55 -2.77
N ARG A 36 10.39 5.79 -2.74
CA ARG A 36 11.24 5.50 -1.58
C ARG A 36 10.88 6.34 -0.37
N THR A 37 10.53 7.61 -0.58
CA THR A 37 10.11 8.49 0.51
C THR A 37 8.80 8.01 1.16
N LEU A 38 7.82 7.63 0.35
CA LEU A 38 6.53 7.13 0.84
C LEU A 38 6.65 5.71 1.44
N GLU A 39 7.52 4.86 0.89
CA GLU A 39 7.85 3.55 1.45
C GLU A 39 8.51 3.69 2.83
N LEU A 40 9.48 4.59 2.98
CA LEU A 40 10.12 4.88 4.26
C LEU A 40 9.11 5.40 5.29
N TRP A 41 8.25 6.35 4.88
CA TRP A 41 7.23 6.88 5.79
C TRP A 41 6.29 5.79 6.27
N ARG A 42 5.79 4.96 5.35
CA ARG A 42 4.96 3.81 5.68
C ARG A 42 5.66 2.87 6.65
N ALA A 43 6.93 2.57 6.40
CA ALA A 43 7.69 1.66 7.26
C ALA A 43 7.86 2.20 8.68
N VAL A 44 8.11 3.50 8.83
CA VAL A 44 8.18 4.18 10.14
C VAL A 44 6.84 4.13 10.86
N ALA A 45 5.75 4.44 10.18
CA ALA A 45 4.41 4.50 10.76
C ALA A 45 3.86 3.11 11.14
N ALA A 46 4.16 2.10 10.31
CA ALA A 46 3.82 0.71 10.53
C ALA A 46 4.73 0.03 11.56
N GLY A 47 5.97 0.49 11.69
CA GLY A 47 7.02 -0.23 12.42
C GLY A 47 7.48 -1.50 11.69
N SER A 48 7.30 -1.57 10.37
CA SER A 48 7.60 -2.74 9.54
C SER A 48 7.76 -2.35 8.06
N TRP A 49 8.66 -3.03 7.36
CA TRP A 49 8.76 -2.95 5.90
C TRP A 49 7.79 -3.93 5.23
N GLU A 50 7.42 -3.65 3.98
CA GLU A 50 6.60 -4.55 3.17
C GLU A 50 7.23 -5.95 3.05
N GLY A 51 6.42 -6.98 3.17
CA GLY A 51 6.81 -8.39 3.10
C GLY A 51 7.49 -8.93 4.36
N MET A 52 7.74 -8.10 5.38
CA MET A 52 8.41 -8.55 6.60
C MET A 52 7.41 -9.16 7.60
N PRO A 53 7.80 -10.20 8.36
CA PRO A 53 6.97 -10.75 9.45
C PRO A 53 6.52 -9.73 10.50
N THR A 54 7.27 -8.64 10.65
CA THR A 54 6.91 -7.54 11.53
C THR A 54 5.63 -6.83 11.11
N GLU A 55 5.09 -7.06 9.91
CA GLU A 55 3.76 -6.57 9.51
C GLU A 55 2.68 -7.04 10.49
N LEU A 56 2.83 -8.26 11.03
CA LEU A 56 1.88 -8.87 11.96
C LEU A 56 1.83 -8.13 13.30
N LEU A 57 2.89 -7.41 13.68
CA LEU A 57 2.92 -6.57 14.89
C LEU A 57 2.01 -5.34 14.79
N GLN A 58 1.53 -5.01 13.59
CA GLN A 58 0.55 -3.94 13.41
C GLN A 58 -0.84 -4.35 13.93
N ILE A 59 -1.10 -5.65 14.07
CA ILE A 59 -2.40 -6.18 14.49
C ILE A 59 -2.49 -6.11 16.02
N PRO A 60 -3.50 -5.44 16.59
CA PRO A 60 -3.80 -5.48 18.02
C PRO A 60 -3.77 -6.91 18.58
N ASP A 61 -3.25 -7.06 19.80
CA ASP A 61 -3.10 -8.34 20.50
C ASP A 61 -2.12 -9.36 19.89
N ILE A 62 -1.45 -9.04 18.76
CA ILE A 62 -0.34 -9.82 18.21
C ILE A 62 1.00 -9.18 18.61
N GLY A 63 1.72 -9.85 19.51
CA GLY A 63 3.05 -9.44 19.95
C GLY A 63 4.16 -10.37 19.42
N PRO A 64 5.44 -10.07 19.68
CA PRO A 64 6.59 -10.77 19.10
C PRO A 64 6.53 -12.30 19.20
N LYS A 65 6.21 -12.84 20.39
CA LYS A 65 6.05 -14.29 20.58
C LYS A 65 4.99 -14.93 19.69
N LYS A 66 3.88 -14.22 19.42
CA LYS A 66 2.83 -14.72 18.52
C LYS A 66 3.28 -14.65 17.07
N VAL A 67 4.08 -13.64 16.70
CA VAL A 67 4.67 -13.54 15.37
C VAL A 67 5.63 -14.69 15.11
N GLU A 68 6.48 -15.05 16.08
CA GLU A 68 7.38 -16.22 15.99
C GLU A 68 6.59 -17.50 15.68
N VAL A 69 5.55 -17.78 16.47
CA VAL A 69 4.68 -18.95 16.25
C VAL A 69 4.00 -18.92 14.87
N LEU A 70 3.49 -17.77 14.43
CA LEU A 70 2.88 -17.64 13.10
C LEU A 70 3.89 -17.90 11.99
N VAL A 71 5.11 -17.38 12.14
CA VAL A 71 6.20 -17.55 11.17
C VAL A 71 6.64 -19.01 11.08
N GLU A 72 6.73 -19.72 12.20
CA GLU A 72 7.02 -21.17 12.24
C GLU A 72 5.98 -21.98 11.45
N HIS A 73 4.73 -21.51 11.41
CA HIS A 73 3.64 -22.12 10.63
C HIS A 73 3.49 -21.52 9.22
N GLY A 74 4.49 -20.78 8.74
CA GLY A 74 4.52 -20.22 7.38
C GLY A 74 3.66 -18.97 7.17
N ILE A 75 3.10 -18.39 8.23
CA ILE A 75 2.27 -17.18 8.18
C ILE A 75 3.17 -15.97 8.49
N ARG A 76 3.53 -15.24 7.46
CA ARG A 76 4.52 -14.15 7.50
C ARG A 76 3.91 -12.77 7.21
N THR A 77 2.72 -12.69 6.62
CA THR A 77 2.10 -11.41 6.26
C THR A 77 0.69 -11.29 6.80
N VAL A 78 0.20 -10.05 6.92
CA VAL A 78 -1.19 -9.79 7.35
C VAL A 78 -2.19 -10.44 6.39
N ARG A 79 -1.87 -10.45 5.09
CA ARG A 79 -2.70 -11.08 4.05
C ARG A 79 -2.78 -12.61 4.20
N GLN A 80 -1.71 -13.28 4.63
CA GLN A 80 -1.75 -14.72 4.89
C GLN A 80 -2.59 -15.03 6.13
N LEU A 81 -2.41 -14.27 7.21
CA LEU A 81 -3.21 -14.44 8.42
C LEU A 81 -4.71 -14.17 8.16
N ALA A 82 -5.04 -13.19 7.32
CA ALA A 82 -6.42 -12.85 6.97
C ALA A 82 -7.16 -13.93 6.16
N LYS A 83 -6.46 -14.96 5.66
CA LYS A 83 -7.07 -16.12 4.99
C LYS A 83 -7.46 -17.24 5.97
N LEU A 84 -7.08 -17.13 7.25
CA LEU A 84 -7.36 -18.15 8.24
C LEU A 84 -8.71 -17.90 8.92
N GLU A 85 -9.41 -19.01 9.17
CA GLU A 85 -10.58 -19.04 10.02
C GLU A 85 -10.21 -18.83 11.50
N PHE A 86 -11.14 -18.30 12.29
CA PHE A 86 -10.89 -17.93 13.70
C PHE A 86 -10.37 -19.10 14.55
N PHE A 87 -10.90 -20.31 14.35
CA PHE A 87 -10.50 -21.51 15.10
C PHE A 87 -9.08 -21.98 14.74
N HIS A 88 -8.64 -21.75 13.50
CA HIS A 88 -7.25 -22.02 13.12
C HIS A 88 -6.29 -21.05 13.81
N ILE A 89 -6.65 -19.77 13.90
CA ILE A 89 -5.85 -18.76 14.61
C ILE A 89 -5.72 -19.12 16.10
N GLU A 90 -6.82 -19.50 16.74
CA GLU A 90 -6.86 -19.94 18.14
C GLU A 90 -5.99 -21.17 18.40
N ARG A 91 -6.12 -22.19 17.54
CA ARG A 91 -5.31 -23.41 17.62
C ARG A 91 -3.82 -23.10 17.49
N LEU A 92 -3.42 -22.35 16.45
CA LEU A 92 -2.02 -22.02 16.20
C LEU A 92 -1.40 -21.23 17.35
N LEU A 93 -2.14 -20.25 17.88
CA LEU A 93 -1.63 -19.35 18.92
C LEU A 93 -1.91 -19.86 20.34
N SER A 94 -2.44 -21.08 20.49
CA SER A 94 -2.84 -21.66 21.78
C SER A 94 -3.68 -20.67 22.61
N ARG A 95 -4.71 -20.09 21.99
CA ARG A 95 -5.63 -19.14 22.62
C ARG A 95 -7.05 -19.70 22.64
N ASN A 96 -7.79 -19.30 23.67
CA ASN A 96 -9.20 -19.65 23.79
C ASN A 96 -10.08 -18.60 23.10
N PRO A 97 -11.30 -18.98 22.71
CA PRO A 97 -12.33 -18.03 22.31
C PRO A 97 -12.51 -16.90 23.33
N PRO A 98 -12.79 -15.66 22.89
CA PRO A 98 -13.09 -15.23 21.51
C PRO A 98 -11.86 -14.64 20.77
N PHE A 99 -10.64 -15.11 21.04
CA PHE A 99 -9.42 -14.49 20.51
C PHE A 99 -9.38 -14.47 18.98
N GLY A 100 -9.65 -15.60 18.32
CA GLY A 100 -9.61 -15.72 16.86
C GLY A 100 -10.67 -14.83 16.21
N GLN A 101 -11.86 -14.76 16.81
CA GLN A 101 -12.95 -13.91 16.30
C GLN A 101 -12.58 -12.43 16.33
N LYS A 102 -11.91 -11.97 17.39
CA LYS A 102 -11.40 -10.59 17.49
C LYS A 102 -10.36 -10.31 16.40
N ILE A 103 -9.46 -11.25 16.13
CA ILE A 103 -8.45 -11.11 15.08
C ILE A 103 -9.11 -11.06 13.70
N VAL A 104 -10.01 -11.99 13.37
CA VAL A 104 -10.74 -11.99 12.09
C VAL A 104 -11.50 -10.68 11.87
N ARG A 105 -12.21 -10.19 12.90
CA ARG A 105 -12.91 -8.89 12.83
C ARG A 105 -11.94 -7.74 12.54
N THR A 106 -10.80 -7.72 13.23
CA THR A 106 -9.77 -6.70 13.01
C THR A 106 -9.22 -6.76 11.59
N LEU A 107 -8.94 -7.96 11.08
CA LEU A 107 -8.45 -8.19 9.72
C LEU A 107 -9.50 -7.92 8.63
N GLY A 108 -10.79 -7.89 8.98
CA GLY A 108 -11.86 -7.42 8.11
C GLY A 108 -11.74 -5.93 7.77
N HIS A 109 -11.16 -5.13 8.66
CA HIS A 109 -10.93 -3.70 8.46
C HIS A 109 -9.54 -3.36 7.91
N PHE A 110 -8.62 -4.33 7.79
CA PHE A 110 -7.33 -4.14 7.15
C PHE A 110 -7.51 -3.84 5.65
N PRO A 111 -6.92 -2.76 5.09
CA PRO A 111 -7.13 -2.39 3.68
C PRO A 111 -6.61 -3.44 2.70
N ARG A 112 -7.45 -3.84 1.75
CA ARG A 112 -7.12 -4.79 0.68
C ARG A 112 -7.22 -4.09 -0.66
N LEU A 113 -6.17 -3.34 -1.00
CA LEU A 113 -6.08 -2.67 -2.29
C LEU A 113 -6.02 -3.69 -3.43
N VAL A 114 -6.60 -3.31 -4.57
CA VAL A 114 -6.55 -4.04 -5.84
C VAL A 114 -6.26 -3.03 -6.94
N LEU A 115 -5.33 -3.36 -7.84
CA LEU A 115 -4.91 -2.49 -8.93
C LEU A 115 -4.98 -3.26 -10.24
N HIS A 116 -5.64 -2.67 -11.23
CA HIS A 116 -5.64 -3.12 -12.61
C HIS A 116 -5.08 -2.02 -13.50
N LEU A 117 -4.21 -2.41 -14.43
CA LEU A 117 -3.59 -1.51 -15.39
C LEU A 117 -4.01 -1.91 -16.79
N ASP A 118 -4.53 -0.94 -17.53
CA ASP A 118 -4.83 -1.06 -18.93
C ASP A 118 -4.20 0.09 -19.72
N ILE A 119 -3.84 -0.21 -20.95
CA ILE A 119 -3.25 0.73 -21.90
C ILE A 119 -4.10 0.61 -23.16
N PRO A 120 -5.25 1.34 -23.21
CA PRO A 120 -6.26 1.12 -24.23
C PRO A 120 -5.87 1.61 -25.63
N LYS A 121 -5.11 2.71 -25.75
CA LYS A 121 -4.82 3.32 -27.06
C LYS A 121 -3.64 4.28 -27.03
N ARG A 122 -2.91 4.36 -28.14
CA ARG A 122 -1.99 5.46 -28.46
C ARG A 122 -2.74 6.57 -29.20
N ASP A 123 -2.68 7.78 -28.67
CA ASP A 123 -3.16 8.99 -29.31
C ASP A 123 -1.96 9.72 -29.93
N HIS A 124 -1.97 9.96 -31.24
CA HIS A 124 -0.86 10.60 -31.93
C HIS A 124 -0.61 12.05 -31.46
N GLU A 125 -1.62 12.72 -30.88
CA GLU A 125 -1.51 14.08 -30.35
C GLU A 125 -1.25 14.09 -28.83
N ARG A 126 -1.82 13.14 -28.08
CA ARG A 126 -1.77 13.13 -26.60
C ARG A 126 -0.79 12.12 -25.99
N GLY A 127 -0.14 11.30 -26.81
CA GLY A 127 0.73 10.21 -26.37
C GLY A 127 -0.05 8.96 -25.96
N LEU A 128 0.53 8.16 -25.08
CA LEU A 128 -0.11 6.94 -24.60
C LEU A 128 -1.15 7.25 -23.52
N ILE A 129 -2.39 6.79 -23.70
CA ILE A 129 -3.41 6.91 -22.66
C ILE A 129 -3.30 5.68 -21.75
N VAL A 130 -3.01 5.91 -20.47
CA VAL A 130 -2.94 4.87 -19.45
C VAL A 130 -4.19 4.95 -18.58
N ARG A 131 -4.78 3.79 -18.30
CA ARG A 131 -5.94 3.63 -17.43
C ARG A 131 -5.56 2.73 -16.26
N ALA A 132 -5.49 3.30 -15.07
CA ALA A 132 -5.33 2.56 -13.82
C ALA A 132 -6.66 2.50 -13.07
N VAL A 133 -7.13 1.31 -12.73
CA VAL A 133 -8.31 1.10 -11.89
C VAL A 133 -7.84 0.64 -10.52
N LEU A 134 -8.02 1.50 -9.52
CA LEU A 134 -7.66 1.24 -8.13
C LEU A 134 -8.92 1.01 -7.30
N GLY A 135 -9.02 -0.14 -6.63
CA GLY A 135 -10.15 -0.50 -5.78
C GLY A 135 -9.71 -0.99 -4.40
N CYS A 136 -10.71 -1.24 -3.55
CA CYS A 136 -10.54 -1.86 -2.24
C CYS A 136 -11.54 -3.02 -2.10
N SER A 137 -11.05 -4.25 -1.93
CA SER A 137 -11.88 -5.46 -1.90
C SER A 137 -12.47 -5.80 -0.52
N ASN A 138 -12.40 -4.87 0.42
CA ASN A 138 -13.07 -5.02 1.72
C ASN A 138 -14.59 -5.04 1.55
N ALA A 139 -15.30 -5.76 2.42
CA ALA A 139 -16.76 -5.76 2.45
C ALA A 139 -17.34 -4.41 2.93
N GLU A 140 -16.62 -3.74 3.83
CA GLU A 140 -16.96 -2.42 4.35
C GLU A 140 -15.77 -1.47 4.18
N VAL A 141 -15.99 -0.16 4.38
CA VAL A 141 -14.91 0.83 4.35
C VAL A 141 -13.80 0.41 5.34
N PRO A 142 -12.56 0.19 4.87
CA PRO A 142 -11.50 -0.24 5.75
C PRO A 142 -11.15 0.89 6.73
N THR A 143 -10.99 0.51 8.00
CA THR A 143 -10.55 1.41 9.07
C THR A 143 -9.38 0.76 9.80
N TRP A 144 -8.30 1.51 9.97
CA TRP A 144 -7.12 1.03 10.67
C TRP A 144 -6.72 2.03 11.73
N LYS A 145 -6.54 1.56 12.97
CA LYS A 145 -6.30 2.42 14.14
C LYS A 145 -7.33 3.57 14.27
N GLY A 146 -8.58 3.28 13.94
CA GLY A 146 -9.71 4.23 14.07
C GLY A 146 -9.84 5.27 12.96
N THR A 147 -9.06 5.18 11.87
CA THR A 147 -9.16 6.12 10.75
C THR A 147 -9.31 5.40 9.40
N VAL A 148 -9.96 6.06 8.43
CA VAL A 148 -9.97 5.60 7.04
C VAL A 148 -8.61 5.91 6.42
N PRO A 149 -7.84 4.90 5.98
CA PRO A 149 -6.45 5.12 5.55
C PRO A 149 -6.33 6.00 4.31
N LEU A 150 -5.27 6.80 4.28
CA LEU A 150 -4.80 7.49 3.07
C LEU A 150 -4.14 6.46 2.13
N VAL A 151 -4.35 6.66 0.84
CA VAL A 151 -3.82 5.80 -0.23
C VAL A 151 -3.12 6.69 -1.26
N ASN A 152 -1.93 6.27 -1.65
CA ASN A 152 -1.14 6.88 -2.72
C ASN A 152 -1.12 5.92 -3.91
N LEU A 153 -1.22 6.45 -5.12
CA LEU A 153 -0.96 5.73 -6.38
C LEU A 153 -0.02 6.56 -7.23
N ALA A 154 1.00 5.94 -7.81
CA ALA A 154 1.85 6.59 -8.79
C ALA A 154 2.14 5.66 -9.96
N ALA A 155 2.39 6.27 -11.12
CA ALA A 155 2.88 5.60 -12.31
C ALA A 155 4.24 6.15 -12.68
N GLU A 156 5.17 5.25 -12.99
CA GLU A 156 6.54 5.55 -13.35
C GLU A 156 6.95 4.77 -14.61
N THR A 157 7.78 5.39 -15.43
CA THR A 157 8.42 4.76 -16.59
C THR A 157 9.74 4.11 -16.17
N THR A 158 10.24 3.17 -16.97
CA THR A 158 11.49 2.43 -16.69
C THR A 158 12.75 3.30 -16.58
N ASP A 159 12.72 4.52 -17.12
CA ASP A 159 13.79 5.53 -16.98
C ASP A 159 13.71 6.33 -15.68
N GLY A 160 12.76 6.01 -14.79
CA GLY A 160 12.61 6.63 -13.47
C GLY A 160 11.80 7.92 -13.44
N LYS A 161 11.13 8.29 -14.54
CA LYS A 161 10.27 9.47 -14.60
C LYS A 161 8.89 9.17 -14.00
N LEU A 162 8.42 10.09 -13.16
CA LEU A 162 7.06 10.09 -12.63
C LEU A 162 6.11 10.65 -13.69
N VAL A 163 5.13 9.85 -14.12
CA VAL A 163 4.17 10.24 -15.15
C VAL A 163 2.78 10.51 -14.60
N PHE A 164 2.46 9.95 -13.43
CA PHE A 164 1.20 10.23 -12.75
C PHE A 164 1.32 10.04 -11.25
N PHE A 165 0.61 10.87 -10.48
CA PHE A 165 0.53 10.74 -9.04
C PHE A 165 -0.84 11.15 -8.51
N TRP A 166 -1.41 10.33 -7.64
CA TRP A 166 -2.71 10.52 -7.04
C TRP A 166 -2.70 10.18 -5.55
N ARG A 167 -3.48 10.95 -4.78
CA ARG A 167 -3.74 10.71 -3.37
C ARG A 167 -5.23 10.70 -3.08
N GLY A 168 -5.65 9.83 -2.16
CA GLY A 168 -7.02 9.81 -1.67
C GLY A 168 -7.18 8.95 -0.43
N ARG A 169 -8.44 8.61 -0.11
CA ARG A 169 -8.79 7.76 1.03
C ARG A 169 -9.34 6.44 0.54
N ALA A 170 -9.10 5.37 1.30
CA ALA A 170 -9.56 4.03 0.98
C ALA A 170 -11.10 3.93 0.85
N GLY A 171 -11.86 4.75 1.58
CA GLY A 171 -13.32 4.82 1.44
C GLY A 171 -13.78 5.26 0.03
N GLY A 172 -13.01 6.09 -0.66
CA GLY A 172 -13.29 6.49 -2.05
C GLY A 172 -12.91 5.42 -3.08
N LEU A 173 -12.44 4.25 -2.65
CA LEU A 173 -12.03 3.13 -3.52
C LEU A 173 -13.00 1.94 -3.44
N MET A 174 -14.06 2.03 -2.63
CA MET A 174 -15.05 0.95 -2.47
C MET A 174 -15.81 0.66 -3.77
N SER A 175 -16.05 1.68 -4.60
CA SER A 175 -16.68 1.57 -5.92
C SER A 175 -15.68 1.35 -7.06
N ALA A 176 -14.40 1.12 -6.74
CA ALA A 176 -13.26 1.31 -7.62
C ALA A 176 -13.14 2.75 -8.18
N LYS A 177 -11.91 3.19 -8.41
CA LYS A 177 -11.59 4.49 -8.97
C LYS A 177 -10.80 4.31 -10.25
N GLU A 178 -11.35 4.85 -11.33
CA GLU A 178 -10.68 4.91 -12.61
C GLU A 178 -9.84 6.19 -12.70
N LEU A 179 -8.55 6.02 -13.00
CA LEU A 179 -7.57 7.08 -13.13
C LEU A 179 -6.99 6.99 -14.54
N VAL A 180 -7.38 7.93 -15.41
CA VAL A 180 -6.93 8.00 -16.81
C VAL A 180 -5.97 9.17 -16.95
N PHE A 181 -4.79 8.92 -17.50
CA PHE A 181 -3.76 9.95 -17.67
C PHE A 181 -2.92 9.72 -18.94
N PRO A 182 -2.53 10.81 -19.63
CA PRO A 182 -1.67 10.73 -20.81
C PRO A 182 -0.19 10.62 -20.42
N VAL A 183 0.59 9.91 -21.25
CA VAL A 183 2.05 9.83 -21.15
C VAL A 183 2.66 10.22 -22.50
N GLN A 184 3.29 11.40 -22.57
CA GLN A 184 3.69 12.04 -23.84
C GLN A 184 5.05 11.59 -24.40
N GLU A 185 5.96 11.11 -23.55
CA GLU A 185 7.34 10.80 -23.92
C GLU A 185 7.66 9.33 -23.65
N VAL A 186 7.03 8.42 -24.40
CA VAL A 186 7.33 6.99 -24.27
C VAL A 186 8.13 6.47 -25.46
N LEU A 187 9.27 5.86 -25.15
CA LEU A 187 10.08 5.09 -26.10
C LEU A 187 9.55 3.65 -26.27
N SER A 188 9.83 3.07 -27.44
CA SER A 188 9.54 1.66 -27.71
C SER A 188 10.22 0.76 -26.67
N GLY A 189 9.49 -0.21 -26.13
CA GLY A 189 10.03 -1.15 -25.14
C GLY A 189 10.13 -0.60 -23.71
N GLN A 190 9.67 0.63 -23.44
CA GLN A 190 9.49 1.08 -22.06
C GLN A 190 8.30 0.38 -21.40
N THR A 191 8.38 0.19 -20.09
CA THR A 191 7.29 -0.35 -19.27
C THR A 191 6.71 0.77 -18.41
N ILE A 192 5.38 0.82 -18.31
CA ILE A 192 4.71 1.61 -17.28
C ILE A 192 4.56 0.72 -16.06
N PHE A 193 5.20 1.11 -14.97
CA PHE A 193 5.02 0.51 -13.65
C PHE A 193 4.08 1.39 -12.83
N VAL A 194 3.01 0.82 -12.31
CA VAL A 194 2.05 1.49 -11.43
C VAL A 194 2.03 0.79 -10.10
N TRP A 195 2.08 1.57 -9.03
CA TRP A 195 1.98 1.06 -7.67
C TRP A 195 0.97 1.85 -6.87
N ALA A 196 0.31 1.19 -5.92
CA ALA A 196 -0.54 1.82 -4.95
C ALA A 196 -0.32 1.22 -3.56
N SER A 197 -0.50 2.02 -2.51
CA SER A 197 -0.32 1.60 -1.13
C SER A 197 -1.02 2.52 -0.15
N CYS A 198 -1.40 2.00 1.02
CA CYS A 198 -1.79 2.85 2.13
C CYS A 198 -0.56 3.62 2.62
N GLU A 199 -0.75 4.82 3.13
CA GLU A 199 0.38 5.69 3.48
C GLU A 199 1.11 5.25 4.75
N GLU A 200 0.41 4.64 5.70
CA GLU A 200 0.93 4.36 7.05
C GLU A 200 0.79 2.88 7.47
N ILE A 201 0.43 2.00 6.54
CA ILE A 201 0.09 0.59 6.82
C ILE A 201 0.89 -0.33 5.90
N ALA A 202 1.79 -1.12 6.47
CA ALA A 202 2.57 -2.10 5.72
C ALA A 202 1.71 -3.35 5.37
N GLY A 203 2.05 -4.01 4.26
CA GLY A 203 1.32 -5.17 3.70
C GLY A 203 0.21 -4.79 2.72
N THR A 204 0.15 -3.51 2.32
CA THR A 204 -0.92 -2.95 1.49
C THR A 204 -0.51 -2.66 0.05
N VAL A 205 0.79 -2.75 -0.27
CA VAL A 205 1.29 -2.48 -1.63
C VAL A 205 0.65 -3.41 -2.65
N VAL A 206 0.23 -2.82 -3.76
CA VAL A 206 -0.15 -3.51 -5.00
C VAL A 206 0.58 -2.86 -6.17
N THR A 207 0.96 -3.68 -7.13
CA THR A 207 1.71 -3.24 -8.32
C THR A 207 1.08 -3.83 -9.56
N ALA A 208 1.21 -3.12 -10.67
CA ALA A 208 0.87 -3.59 -12.00
C ALA A 208 1.85 -2.97 -12.99
N GLU A 209 2.21 -3.71 -14.02
CA GLU A 209 3.09 -3.21 -15.06
C GLU A 209 2.63 -3.68 -16.42
N LYS A 210 2.90 -2.87 -17.44
CA LYS A 210 2.60 -3.23 -18.83
C LYS A 210 3.66 -2.63 -19.73
N ALA A 211 4.31 -3.52 -20.49
CA ALA A 211 5.24 -3.13 -21.53
C ALA A 211 4.48 -2.42 -22.65
N ILE A 212 5.13 -1.42 -23.25
CA ILE A 212 4.56 -0.67 -24.35
C ILE A 212 5.04 -1.32 -25.64
N GLU A 213 4.15 -2.13 -26.20
CA GLU A 213 4.27 -2.67 -27.54
C GLU A 213 3.84 -1.57 -28.52
N ILE A 214 4.79 -1.11 -29.35
CA ILE A 214 4.55 -0.13 -30.42
C ILE A 214 4.16 -0.86 -31.70
#